data_AF-A0A356X7U5-F1
#
_entry.id   AF-A0A356X7U5-F1
#
_cell.length_a   1.000
_cell.length_b   1.000
_cell.length_c   1.000
_cell.angle_alpha   90.00
_cell.angle_beta   90.00
_cell.angle_gamma   90.00
#
_symmetry.space_group_name_H-M   'P 1'
#
loop_
_entity.id
_entity.type
_entity.pdbx_description
1 polymer ?
#
loop_
_entity_poly.entity_id
_entity_poly.type
_entity_poly.pdbx_seq_one_letter_code
_entity_poly.pdbx_strand_id
1 'polypeptide(L)' 'MKIYTKKGDSGNTSLFGGQRVSKSSKRNDSYGTVDELN' A
#
# COMPACT_ATOMS: atom_id res chain seq x y z
N MET A 1 9.63 1.31 -18.37
CA MET A 1 9.48 1.81 -16.98
C MET A 1 9.14 0.62 -16.09
N LYS A 2 9.74 0.47 -14.90
CA LYS A 2 9.47 -0.69 -14.04
C LYS A 2 8.31 -0.37 -13.09
N ILE A 3 7.30 -1.24 -13.03
CA ILE A 3 6.20 -1.12 -12.06
C ILE A 3 6.71 -1.44 -10.65
N TYR A 4 7.60 -2.42 -10.52
CA TYR A 4 8.22 -2.74 -9.23
C TYR A 4 9.22 -1.65 -8.81
N THR A 5 9.01 -1.09 -7.63
CA THR A 5 9.83 0.00 -7.09
C THR A 5 10.73 -0.43 -5.93
N LYS A 6 10.52 -1.63 -5.37
CA LYS A 6 11.21 -2.16 -4.18
C LYS A 6 11.01 -1.37 -2.87
N LYS A 7 10.32 -0.22 -2.92
CA LYS A 7 10.04 0.62 -1.73
C LYS A 7 9.16 -0.10 -0.69
N GLY A 8 8.54 -1.21 -1.06
CA GLY A 8 7.66 -2.00 -0.19
C GLY A 8 8.29 -3.23 0.43
N ASP A 9 9.57 -3.51 0.16
CA ASP A 9 10.22 -4.77 0.54
C ASP A 9 10.33 -4.91 2.07
N SER A 10 10.45 -3.79 2.79
CA SER A 10 10.43 -3.75 4.26
C SER A 10 9.02 -3.72 4.86
N GLY A 11 8.00 -4.20 4.14
CA GLY A 11 6.63 -4.33 4.67
C GLY A 11 5.83 -3.03 4.80
N ASN A 12 6.32 -1.91 4.28
CA ASN A 12 5.66 -0.60 4.37
C ASN A 12 5.20 -0.10 2.98
N THR A 13 4.14 0.70 2.93
CA THR A 13 3.64 1.33 1.70
C THR A 13 3.37 2.82 1.92
N SER A 14 3.22 3.58 0.84
CA SER A 14 2.88 5.00 0.88
C SER A 14 1.40 5.19 0.60
N LEU A 15 0.73 5.95 1.46
CA LEU A 15 -0.60 6.47 1.20
C LEU A 15 -0.53 7.72 0.31
N PHE A 16 -1.70 8.13 -0.17
CA PHE A 16 -1.87 9.47 -0.75
C PHE A 16 -1.36 10.54 0.25
N GLY A 17 -0.59 11.51 -0.25
CA GLY A 17 0.08 12.52 0.59
C GLY A 17 1.47 12.11 1.11
N GLY A 18 1.97 10.92 0.75
CA GLY A 18 3.35 10.51 1.03
C GLY A 18 3.59 9.90 2.40
N GLN A 19 2.58 9.87 3.29
CA GLN A 19 2.66 9.18 4.57
C GLN A 19 2.95 7.68 4.35
N ARG A 20 3.93 7.13 5.09
CA ARG A 20 4.26 5.70 5.05
C ARG A 20 3.60 4.95 6.20
N VAL A 21 3.01 3.81 5.90
CA VAL A 21 2.31 2.96 6.86
C VAL A 21 2.68 1.48 6.63
N SER A 22 2.51 0.65 7.67
CA SER A 22 2.59 -0.80 7.52
C SER A 22 1.56 -1.29 6.49
N LYS A 23 1.94 -2.27 5.67
CA LYS A 23 1.02 -2.95 4.74
C LYS A 23 -0.16 -3.61 5.47
N SER A 24 0.02 -3.97 6.73
CA SER A 24 -1.03 -4.54 7.59
C SER A 24 -1.83 -3.48 8.36
N SER A 25 -1.70 -2.19 8.02
CA SER A 25 -2.52 -1.15 8.64
C SER A 25 -3.98 -1.27 8.21
N LYS A 26 -4.92 -1.02 9.13
CA LYS A 26 -6.38 -1.05 8.86
C LYS A 26 -6.78 -0.24 7.62
N ARG A 27 -6.10 0.89 7.38
CA ARG A 27 -6.37 1.77 6.24
C ARG A 27 -5.97 1.13 4.90
N ASN A 28 -4.81 0.47 4.84
CA ASN A 28 -4.38 -0.24 3.64
C ASN A 28 -5.30 -1.45 3.36
N ASP A 29 -5.68 -2.17 4.42
CA ASP A 29 -6.61 -3.30 4.35
C ASP A 29 -7.98 -2.88 3.80
N SER A 30 -8.55 -1.77 4.32
CA SER A 30 -9.83 -1.24 3.84
C SER A 30 -9.83 -0.90 2.35
N TYR A 31 -8.75 -0.27 1.86
CA TYR A 31 -8.63 0.03 0.43
C TYR A 31 -8.40 -1.24 -0.40
N GLY A 32 -7.67 -2.21 0.12
CA GLY A 32 -7.45 -3.51 -0.53
C GLY A 32 -8.76 -4.29 -0.72
N THR A 33 -9.66 -4.29 0.28
CA THR A 33 -10.98 -4.95 0.15
C THR A 33 -11.85 -4.30 -0.92
N VAL A 34 -11.80 -2.97 -1.06
CA VAL A 34 -12.54 -2.26 -2.11
C VAL A 34 -11.92 -2.49 -3.49
N ASP A 35 -10.59 -2.55 -3.57
CA ASP A 35 -9.85 -2.88 -4.80
C ASP A 35 -10.12 -4.32 -5.26
N GLU A 36 -10.25 -5.27 -4.33
CA GLU A 36 -10.62 -6.66 -4.65
C GLU A 36 -12.06 -6.80 -5.16
N LEU A 37 -12.98 -5.95 -4.67
CA LEU A 37 -14.37 -5.93 -5.13
C LEU A 37 -14.52 -5.42 -6.58
N ASN A 38 -13.67 -4.49 -7.00
CA ASN A 38 -13.82 -3.73 -8.24
C ASN A 38 -13.16 -4.41 -9.45
#